data_AF-A0A3S1A2M6-F1
#
_entry.id   AF-A0A3S1A2M6-F1
#
_cell.length_a   1.000
_cell.length_b   1.000
_cell.length_c   1.000
_cell.angle_alpha   90.00
_cell.angle_beta   90.00
_cell.angle_gamma   90.00
#
_symmetry.space_group_name_H-M   'P 1'
#
loop_
_entity.id
_entity.type
_entity.pdbx_description
1 polymer ?
#
loop_
_entity_poly.entity_id
_entity_poly.type
_entity_poly.pdbx_seq_one_letter_code
_entity_poly.pdbx_strand_id
1 'polypeptide(L)'
;MSQCKQTANEFIQNTFSPHVAVLCSSDAQLLCQKNNLSFVQLIQPFCRLSSEVHIRDANNVSHSIHNLRISACDMAAQPPQQNAIKKQLSDAVGATYGHIQEPGSGSMLSFGNYDLQLCSSTPW
;
A
#
# COMPACT_ATOMS: atom_id res chain seq x y z
N MET A 1 -5.25 -13.92 -11.80
CA MET A 1 -5.82 -12.57 -11.74
C MET A 1 -6.36 -12.32 -10.35
N SER A 2 -5.72 -11.45 -9.58
CA SER A 2 -6.18 -11.09 -8.23
C SER A 2 -7.51 -10.36 -8.36
N GLN A 3 -8.62 -11.03 -8.05
CA GLN A 3 -9.92 -10.37 -7.95
C GLN A 3 -9.80 -9.27 -6.90
N CYS A 4 -9.85 -8.01 -7.35
CA CYS A 4 -9.90 -6.87 -6.44
C CYS A 4 -11.29 -6.93 -5.76
N LYS A 5 -11.36 -7.60 -4.61
CA LYS A 5 -12.58 -7.72 -3.79
C LYS A 5 -13.01 -6.39 -3.16
N GLN A 6 -12.29 -5.30 -3.45
CA GLN A 6 -12.46 -4.00 -2.85
C GLN A 6 -13.08 -3.05 -3.87
N THR A 7 -14.07 -2.28 -3.43
CA THR A 7 -14.64 -1.21 -4.25
C THR A 7 -13.59 -0.12 -4.51
N ALA A 8 -13.75 0.65 -5.60
CA ALA A 8 -12.84 1.75 -5.90
C ALA A 8 -12.74 2.77 -4.75
N ASN A 9 -13.84 2.99 -4.03
CA ASN A 9 -13.89 3.88 -2.87
C ASN A 9 -13.02 3.32 -1.72
N GLU A 10 -13.19 2.05 -1.37
CA GLU A 10 -12.34 1.39 -0.36
C GLU A 10 -10.87 1.39 -0.76
N PHE A 11 -10.56 1.20 -2.04
CA PHE A 11 -9.18 1.27 -2.52
C PHE A 11 -8.56 2.65 -2.28
N ILE A 12 -9.27 3.72 -2.64
CA ILE A 12 -8.82 5.10 -2.42
C ILE A 12 -8.64 5.36 -0.93
N GLN A 13 -9.63 5.03 -0.09
CA GLN A 13 -9.54 5.22 1.36
C GLN A 13 -8.39 4.43 1.99
N ASN A 14 -8.12 3.22 1.52
CA ASN A 14 -7.00 2.42 2.02
C ASN A 14 -5.64 2.93 1.54
N THR A 15 -5.57 3.52 0.35
CA THR A 15 -4.32 4.04 -0.24
C THR A 15 -3.95 5.39 0.35
N PHE A 16 -4.93 6.27 0.52
CA PHE A 16 -4.73 7.65 0.99
C PHE A 16 -5.15 7.83 2.46
N SER A 17 -4.75 6.87 3.31
CA SER A 17 -5.03 6.98 4.74
C SER A 17 -4.27 8.14 5.37
N PRO A 18 -4.85 8.88 6.34
CA PRO A 18 -4.12 9.88 7.11
C PRO A 18 -2.88 9.27 7.79
N HIS A 19 -1.76 9.97 7.70
CA HIS A 19 -0.50 9.58 8.32
C HIS A 19 -0.30 10.34 9.63
N VAL A 20 0.04 9.62 10.69
CA VAL A 20 0.26 10.18 12.02
C VAL A 20 1.70 9.89 12.45
N ALA A 21 2.43 10.94 12.81
CA ALA A 21 3.75 10.81 13.39
C ALA A 21 3.63 10.35 14.84
N VAL A 22 4.42 9.35 15.22
CA VAL A 22 4.41 8.73 16.54
C VAL A 22 5.73 9.02 17.24
N LEU A 23 5.63 9.52 18.46
CA LEU A 23 6.74 9.69 19.37
C LEU A 23 6.56 8.69 20.53
N CYS A 24 7.56 7.87 20.78
CA CYS A 24 7.55 6.90 21.86
C CYS A 24 8.70 7.15 22.83
N SER A 25 8.51 6.77 24.10
CA SER A 25 9.59 6.76 25.09
C SER A 25 10.57 5.62 24.80
N SER A 26 11.81 5.78 25.25
CA SER A 26 12.85 4.74 25.12
C SER A 26 12.45 3.41 25.77
N ASP A 27 11.74 3.45 26.90
CA ASP A 27 11.26 2.25 27.59
C ASP A 27 10.21 1.48 26.77
N ALA A 28 9.28 2.21 26.14
CA ALA A 28 8.27 1.61 25.26
C ALA A 28 8.92 0.98 24.03
N GLN A 29 9.90 1.68 23.42
CA GLN A 29 10.67 1.16 22.29
C GLN A 29 11.44 -0.12 22.67
N LEU A 30 12.07 -0.16 23.85
CA LEU A 30 12.78 -1.35 24.34
C LEU A 30 11.84 -2.54 24.55
N LEU A 31 10.62 -2.31 25.05
CA LEU A 31 9.62 -3.36 25.21
C LEU A 31 9.19 -3.94 23.86
N CYS A 32 8.97 -3.09 22.85
CA CYS A 32 8.65 -3.53 21.49
C CYS A 32 9.81 -4.31 20.85
N GLN A 33 11.06 -3.87 21.08
CA GLN A 33 12.24 -4.55 20.55
C GLN A 33 12.42 -5.98 21.07
N LYS A 34 11.89 -6.33 22.25
CA LYS A 34 11.86 -7.74 22.72
C LYS A 34 11.14 -8.67 21.74
N ASN A 35 10.20 -8.13 20.95
CA ASN A 35 9.46 -8.86 19.93
C ASN A 35 10.06 -8.66 18.52
N ASN A 36 11.25 -8.06 18.39
CA ASN A 36 11.88 -7.66 17.13
C ASN A 36 11.04 -6.70 16.28
N LEU A 37 10.15 -5.92 16.92
CA LEU A 37 9.30 -4.93 16.26
C LEU A 37 9.58 -3.53 16.82
N SER A 38 9.48 -2.50 15.97
CA SER A 38 9.41 -1.12 16.45
C SER A 38 8.02 -0.82 17.02
N PHE A 39 7.91 0.23 17.84
CA PHE A 39 6.60 0.64 18.39
C PHE A 39 5.56 0.84 17.28
N VAL A 40 5.94 1.51 16.19
CA VAL A 40 5.09 1.76 15.02
C VAL A 40 4.59 0.45 14.39
N GLN A 41 5.46 -0.54 14.23
CA GLN A 41 5.09 -1.85 13.67
C GLN A 41 4.10 -2.58 14.58
N LEU A 42 4.28 -2.47 15.90
CA LEU A 42 3.42 -3.13 16.87
C LEU A 42 2.01 -2.51 16.93
N ILE A 43 1.89 -1.19 16.74
CA ILE A 43 0.58 -0.52 16.74
C ILE A 43 -0.17 -0.60 15.40
N GLN A 44 0.55 -0.80 14.29
CA GLN A 44 0.00 -0.81 12.93
C GLN A 44 -1.29 -1.66 12.75
N PRO A 45 -1.40 -2.89 13.29
CA PRO A 45 -2.64 -3.67 13.14
C PRO A 45 -3.85 -3.05 13.85
N PHE A 46 -3.63 -2.24 14.89
CA PHE A 46 -4.70 -1.57 15.64
C PHE A 46 -5.13 -0.25 14.99
N CYS A 47 -4.40 0.24 13.99
CA CYS A 47 -4.74 1.47 13.28
C CYS A 47 -5.79 1.28 12.18
N ARG A 48 -6.38 0.07 12.05
CA ARG A 48 -7.46 -0.22 11.12
C ARG A 48 -8.72 -0.65 11.88
N LEU A 49 -9.80 0.09 11.66
CA LEU A 49 -11.12 -0.21 12.19
C LEU A 49 -12.01 -0.65 11.04
N SER A 50 -12.39 -1.92 11.03
CA SER A 50 -13.35 -2.48 10.06
C SER A 50 -14.81 -2.24 10.45
N SER A 51 -15.06 -1.85 11.70
CA SER A 51 -16.39 -1.54 12.22
C SER A 51 -16.81 -0.11 11.91
N GLU A 52 -18.11 0.14 11.84
CA GLU A 52 -18.67 1.49 11.76
C GLU A 52 -18.38 2.24 13.08
N VAL A 53 -17.91 3.48 12.94
CA VAL A 53 -17.62 4.38 14.07
C VAL A 53 -18.43 5.66 13.91
N HIS A 54 -18.99 6.18 15.00
CA HIS A 54 -19.70 7.45 15.00
C HIS A 54 -18.87 8.53 15.68
N ILE A 55 -18.67 9.66 14.99
CA ILE A 55 -18.04 10.85 15.56
C ILE A 55 -19.05 11.98 15.61
N ARG A 56 -18.98 12.85 16.62
CA ARG A 56 -19.78 14.08 16.65
C ARG A 56 -18.90 15.27 16.32
N ASP A 57 -19.40 16.16 15.47
CA ASP A 57 -18.75 17.44 15.21
C ASP A 57 -19.08 18.49 16.29
N ALA A 58 -18.49 19.67 16.17
CA ALA A 58 -18.71 20.79 17.09
C ALA A 58 -20.17 21.29 17.13
N ASN A 59 -20.98 20.94 16.13
CA ASN A 59 -22.40 21.26 16.06
C ASN A 59 -23.28 20.10 16.61
N ASN A 60 -22.68 19.10 17.24
CA ASN A 60 -23.32 17.87 17.72
C ASN A 60 -23.95 16.98 16.61
N VAL A 61 -23.57 17.15 15.35
CA VAL A 61 -24.02 16.27 14.27
C VAL A 61 -23.19 14.99 14.28
N SER A 62 -23.85 13.83 14.25
CA SER A 62 -23.21 12.51 14.26
C SER A 62 -22.88 12.07 12.84
N HIS A 63 -21.60 11.81 12.57
CA HIS A 63 -21.09 11.30 11.30
C HIS A 63 -20.67 9.84 11.45
N SER A 64 -21.14 8.95 10.57
CA SER A 64 -20.67 7.57 10.52
C SER A 64 -19.48 7.44 9.59
N ILE A 65 -18.40 6.88 10.12
CA ILE A 65 -17.17 6.57 9.39
C ILE A 65 -17.07 5.06 9.27
N HIS A 66 -16.96 4.60 8.04
CA HIS A 66 -16.80 3.19 7.69
C HIS A 66 -15.35 2.94 7.30
N ASN A 67 -14.79 1.81 7.74
CA ASN A 67 -13.47 1.33 7.34
C ASN A 67 -12.33 2.38 7.57
N LEU A 68 -12.28 2.98 8.75
CA LEU A 68 -11.26 3.96 9.12
C LEU A 68 -9.88 3.29 9.20
N ARG A 69 -8.93 3.81 8.43
CA ARG A 69 -7.52 3.40 8.47
C ARG A 69 -6.65 4.61 8.75
N ILE A 70 -5.73 4.46 9.68
CA ILE A 70 -4.67 5.42 9.98
C ILE A 70 -3.33 4.73 9.74
N SER A 71 -2.36 5.44 9.19
CA SER A 71 -1.00 4.93 9.04
C SER A 71 -0.09 5.62 10.05
N ALA A 72 0.54 4.84 10.93
CA ALA A 72 1.51 5.36 11.88
C ALA A 72 2.90 5.43 11.24
N CYS A 73 3.64 6.50 11.51
CA CYS A 73 5.03 6.67 11.07
C CYS A 73 5.87 7.14 12.25
N ASP A 74 7.10 6.66 12.34
CA ASP A 74 8.02 7.14 13.36
C ASP A 74 8.41 8.60 13.04
N MET A 75 8.35 9.48 14.03
CA MET A 75 8.77 10.88 13.86
C MET A 75 10.25 10.99 13.47
N ALA A 76 11.08 10.04 13.92
CA ALA A 76 12.50 9.99 13.57
C ALA A 76 12.77 9.27 12.24
N ALA A 77 11.75 8.75 11.55
CA ALA A 77 11.94 8.07 10.27
C ALA A 77 12.48 9.04 9.23
N GLN A 78 13.73 8.81 8.80
CA GLN A 78 14.28 9.50 7.64
C GLN A 78 13.53 9.04 6.39
N PRO A 79 13.10 9.97 5.51
CA PRO A 79 12.52 9.57 4.24
C PRO A 79 13.56 8.76 3.44
N PRO A 80 13.14 7.70 2.75
CA PRO A 80 14.05 6.91 1.94
C PRO A 80 14.74 7.82 0.89
N GLN A 81 16.04 7.61 0.69
CA GLN A 81 16.80 8.37 -0.30
C GLN A 81 16.16 8.20 -1.68
N GLN A 82 16.05 9.28 -2.45
CA GLN A 82 15.38 9.26 -3.77
C GLN A 82 15.94 8.18 -4.71
N ASN A 83 17.23 7.86 -4.60
CA ASN A 83 17.86 6.80 -5.38
C ASN A 83 17.37 5.40 -4.98
N ALA A 84 17.13 5.16 -3.70
CA ALA A 84 16.51 3.91 -3.23
C ALA A 84 15.08 3.79 -3.75
N ILE A 85 14.30 4.88 -3.74
CA ILE A 85 12.93 4.88 -4.29
C ILE A 85 12.96 4.58 -5.80
N LYS A 86 13.80 5.28 -6.57
CA LYS A 86 13.95 5.04 -8.01
C LYS A 86 14.36 3.61 -8.31
N LYS A 87 15.29 3.05 -7.53
CA LYS A 87 15.71 1.65 -7.66
C LYS A 87 14.54 0.71 -7.35
N GLN A 88 13.81 0.91 -6.25
CA GLN A 88 12.65 0.07 -5.91
C GLN A 88 11.55 0.12 -6.98
N LEU A 89 11.28 1.31 -7.53
CA LEU A 89 10.34 1.45 -8.64
C LEU A 89 10.84 0.75 -9.90
N SER A 90 12.13 0.92 -10.24
CA SER A 90 12.76 0.24 -11.37
C SER A 90 12.77 -1.28 -11.21
N ASP A 91 13.04 -1.78 -10.00
CA ASP A 91 13.05 -3.21 -9.68
C ASP A 91 11.62 -3.78 -9.74
N ALA A 92 10.62 -3.04 -9.25
CA ALA A 92 9.21 -3.45 -9.35
C ALA A 92 8.75 -3.54 -10.82
N VAL A 93 9.11 -2.56 -11.64
CA VAL A 93 8.87 -2.58 -13.09
C VAL A 93 9.65 -3.72 -13.75
N GLY A 94 10.93 -3.89 -13.42
CA GLY A 94 11.79 -4.97 -13.92
C GLY A 94 11.24 -6.38 -13.62
N ALA A 95 10.68 -6.59 -12.43
CA ALA A 95 10.09 -7.86 -12.03
C ALA A 95 8.89 -8.27 -12.91
N THR A 96 8.16 -7.31 -13.48
CA THR A 96 7.08 -7.60 -14.43
C THR A 96 7.61 -8.06 -15.79
N TYR A 97 8.76 -7.55 -16.23
CA TYR A 97 9.40 -7.97 -17.49
C TYR A 97 9.96 -9.39 -17.44
N GLY A 98 10.39 -9.87 -16.26
CA GLY A 98 10.90 -11.23 -16.10
C GLY A 98 9.86 -12.33 -16.40
N HIS A 99 8.57 -12.04 -16.22
CA HIS A 99 7.48 -12.97 -16.52
C HIS A 99 7.21 -13.13 -18.04
N ILE A 100 7.82 -12.27 -18.87
CA ILE A 100 7.63 -12.23 -20.34
C ILE A 100 8.63 -13.17 -21.06
N GLN A 101 9.62 -13.73 -20.34
CA GLN A 101 10.66 -14.60 -20.93
C GLN A 101 10.31 -16.09 -21.02
N GLU A 102 9.07 -16.50 -20.72
CA GLU A 102 8.59 -17.82 -21.16
C GLU A 102 8.18 -17.69 -22.64
N PRO A 103 8.90 -18.33 -23.57
CA PRO A 103 8.62 -18.22 -25.00
C PRO A 103 7.27 -18.88 -25.33
N GLY A 104 6.19 -18.08 -25.26
CA GLY A 104 4.83 -18.53 -25.55
C GLY A 104 3.69 -17.74 -24.89
N SER A 105 3.98 -16.78 -24.00
CA SER A 105 2.96 -16.04 -23.23
C SER A 105 2.64 -14.62 -23.73
N GLY A 106 3.07 -14.27 -24.94
CA GLY A 106 2.62 -13.06 -25.64
C GLY A 106 1.38 -13.38 -26.48
N SER A 107 0.30 -12.61 -26.32
CA SER A 107 -0.88 -12.78 -27.17
C SER A 107 -0.53 -12.29 -28.57
N MET A 108 -0.25 -13.21 -29.49
CA MET A 108 0.03 -12.89 -30.89
C MET A 108 -1.30 -12.61 -31.59
N LEU A 109 -1.53 -11.36 -31.99
CA LEU A 109 -2.71 -10.95 -32.74
C LEU A 109 -2.30 -10.71 -34.18
N SER A 110 -2.74 -11.59 -35.08
CA SER A 110 -2.55 -11.42 -36.52
C SER A 110 -3.66 -10.54 -37.09
N PHE A 111 -3.32 -9.35 -37.56
CA PHE A 111 -4.20 -8.50 -38.35
C PHE A 111 -3.73 -8.52 -39.81
N GLY A 112 -4.38 -9.37 -40.63
CA GLY A 112 -4.05 -9.48 -42.05
C GLY A 112 -2.62 -9.97 -42.28
N ASN A 113 -1.75 -9.09 -42.77
CA ASN A 113 -0.35 -9.37 -43.06
C ASN A 113 0.64 -8.91 -41.97
N TYR A 114 0.13 -8.50 -40.80
CA TYR A 114 0.95 -8.07 -39.67
C TYR A 114 0.65 -8.92 -38.44
N ASP A 115 1.70 -9.49 -37.87
CA ASP A 115 1.66 -10.18 -36.58
C ASP A 115 2.10 -9.20 -35.49
N LEU A 116 1.19 -8.84 -34.58
CA LEU A 116 1.47 -7.99 -33.45
C LEU A 116 1.61 -8.86 -32.20
N GLN A 117 2.82 -8.87 -31.63
CA GLN A 117 3.08 -9.51 -30.36
C GLN A 117 2.75 -8.54 -29.23
N LEU A 118 1.59 -8.70 -28.60
CA LEU A 118 1.20 -7.89 -27.46
C LEU A 118 1.71 -8.53 -26.16
N CYS A 119 2.43 -7.74 -25.36
CA CYS A 119 2.73 -8.09 -23.99
C CYS A 119 1.42 -8.04 -23.18
N SER A 120 1.03 -9.17 -22.59
CA SER A 120 -0.20 -9.33 -21.81
C SER A 120 -0.19 -8.60 -20.46
N SER A 121 0.97 -8.07 -20.05
CA SER A 121 1.09 -7.20 -18.88
C SER A 121 1.75 -5.88 -19.31
N THR A 122 1.02 -4.79 -19.10
CA THR A 122 1.54 -3.43 -19.19
C THR A 122 1.97 -3.04 -17.78
N PRO A 123 3.16 -2.44 -17.59
CA PRO A 123 3.66 -2.07 -16.26
C PRO A 123 2.96 -0.84 -15.64
N TRP A 124 1.87 -0.37 -16.26
CA TRP A 124 1.01 0.72 -15.79
C TRP A 124 -0.46 0.36 -16.04
#